data_AF-A0A938MRW8-F1
#
_entry.id   AF-A0A938MRW8-F1
#
_cell.length_a   1.000
_cell.length_b   1.000
_cell.length_c   1.000
_cell.angle_alpha   90.00
_cell.angle_beta   90.00
_cell.angle_gamma   90.00
#
_symmetry.space_group_name_H-M   'P 1'
#
loop_
_entity.id
_entity.type
_entity.pdbx_description
1 polymer ?
#
loop_
_entity_poly.entity_id
_entity_poly.type
_entity_poly.pdbx_seq_one_letter_code
_entity_poly.pdbx_strand_id
1 'polypeptide(L)'
;MNMPRVAVVTGLLLVLQGIGFYFGTGATSVTALIPAVVGLPIALLGLVAFKESARKHAMHAAAALAVLGLLAALGRLVTAGWSVSAAGLSLLIMVLLTGGFALLCVKSFVDARRP
;
A
#
# COMPACT_ATOMS: atom_id res chain seq x y z
N MET A 1 -0.07 18.05 3.79
CA MET A 1 0.10 16.78 4.53
C MET A 1 1.57 16.35 4.43
N ASN A 2 2.14 15.74 5.48
CA ASN A 2 3.51 15.22 5.43
C ASN A 2 3.50 13.84 4.72
N MET A 3 3.67 13.85 3.40
CA MET A 3 3.57 12.64 2.57
C MET A 3 4.56 11.51 2.95
N PRO A 4 5.82 11.79 3.32
CA PRO A 4 6.71 10.77 3.88
C PRO A 4 6.11 10.03 5.07
N ARG A 5 5.53 10.75 6.06
CA ARG A 5 4.85 10.11 7.20
C ARG A 5 3.65 9.27 6.76
N VAL A 6 2.84 9.77 5.83
CA VAL A 6 1.69 9.04 5.31
C VAL A 6 2.15 7.74 4.64
N ALA A 7 3.22 7.77 3.84
CA ALA A 7 3.79 6.57 3.22
C ALA A 7 4.25 5.54 4.28
N VAL A 8 4.96 5.99 5.33
CA VAL A 8 5.36 5.12 6.45
C VAL A 8 4.15 4.48 7.12
N VAL A 9 3.14 5.29 7.47
CA VAL A 9 1.93 4.79 8.15
C VAL A 9 1.17 3.81 7.26
N THR A 10 0.91 4.14 5.99
CA THR A 10 0.23 3.24 5.05
C THR A 10 1.01 1.93 4.87
N GLY A 11 2.33 2.00 4.69
CA GLY A 11 3.16 0.83 4.54
C GLY A 11 3.14 -0.07 5.79
N LEU A 12 3.20 0.52 6.98
CA LEU A 12 3.08 -0.21 8.24
C LEU A 12 1.69 -0.86 8.40
N LEU A 13 0.60 -0.15 8.08
CA LEU A 13 -0.75 -0.71 8.12
C LEU A 13 -0.89 -1.93 7.18
N LEU A 14 -0.32 -1.85 5.98
CA LEU A 14 -0.29 -2.95 5.03
C LEU A 14 0.51 -4.16 5.54
N VAL A 15 1.68 -3.91 6.17
CA VAL A 15 2.50 -4.95 6.81
C VAL A 15 1.75 -5.61 7.95
N LEU A 16 1.21 -4.81 8.88
CA LEU A 16 0.48 -5.31 10.03
C LEU A 16 -0.73 -6.14 9.62
N GLN A 17 -1.50 -5.69 8.63
CA GLN A 17 -2.65 -6.45 8.18
C GLN A 17 -2.26 -7.73 7.43
N GLY A 18 -1.23 -7.70 6.58
CA GLY A 18 -0.77 -8.90 5.86
C GLY A 18 -0.29 -9.99 6.82
N ILE A 19 0.52 -9.61 7.80
CA ILE A 19 0.98 -10.51 8.87
C ILE A 19 -0.20 -10.96 9.73
N GLY A 20 -1.07 -10.02 10.14
CA GLY A 20 -2.22 -10.28 11.01
C GLY A 20 -3.22 -11.26 10.40
N PHE A 21 -3.58 -11.10 9.13
CA PHE A 21 -4.45 -12.04 8.42
C PHE A 21 -3.78 -13.40 8.20
N TYR A 22 -2.48 -13.44 7.87
CA TYR A 22 -1.77 -14.69 7.68
C TYR A 22 -1.78 -15.56 8.94
N PHE A 23 -1.33 -15.01 10.07
CA PHE A 23 -1.26 -15.74 11.32
C PHE A 23 -2.64 -15.90 11.99
N GLY A 24 -3.48 -14.86 11.96
CA GLY A 24 -4.78 -14.87 12.63
C GLY A 24 -5.80 -15.84 12.02
N THR A 25 -5.61 -16.24 10.77
CA THR A 25 -6.50 -17.18 10.07
C THR A 25 -5.91 -18.57 9.89
N GLY A 26 -4.66 -18.78 10.32
CA GLY A 26 -3.91 -20.01 10.02
C GLY A 26 -3.69 -20.22 8.53
N ALA A 27 -3.55 -19.13 7.75
CA ALA A 27 -3.38 -19.23 6.31
C ALA A 27 -2.08 -19.97 5.97
N THR A 28 -2.17 -20.99 5.12
CA THR A 28 -1.01 -21.71 4.61
C THR A 28 -0.44 -21.06 3.34
N SER A 29 -1.27 -20.26 2.65
CA SER A 29 -0.88 -19.62 1.40
C SER A 29 -0.02 -18.38 1.63
N VAL A 30 1.18 -18.39 1.07
CA VAL A 30 2.10 -17.23 1.05
C VAL A 30 1.47 -16.01 0.36
N THR A 31 0.47 -16.20 -0.51
CA THR A 31 -0.24 -15.10 -1.16
C THR A 31 -1.00 -14.20 -0.18
N ALA A 32 -1.34 -14.68 1.03
CA ALA A 32 -1.94 -13.83 2.06
C ALA A 32 -0.96 -12.78 2.62
N LEU A 33 0.36 -12.92 2.37
CA LEU A 33 1.38 -11.94 2.75
C LEU A 33 1.61 -10.85 1.68
N ILE A 34 0.91 -10.89 0.54
CA ILE A 34 1.02 -9.86 -0.51
C ILE A 34 0.86 -8.43 0.04
N PRO A 35 -0.11 -8.13 0.94
CA PRO A 35 -0.21 -6.80 1.53
C PRO A 35 1.08 -6.38 2.25
N ALA A 36 1.73 -7.29 2.98
CA ALA A 36 2.98 -6.99 3.67
C ALA A 36 4.16 -6.82 2.72
N VAL A 37 4.23 -7.63 1.65
CA VAL A 37 5.26 -7.52 0.60
C VAL A 37 5.16 -6.18 -0.13
N VAL A 38 3.96 -5.63 -0.32
CA VAL A 38 3.75 -4.29 -0.89
C VAL A 38 4.00 -3.19 0.16
N GLY A 39 3.52 -3.39 1.38
CA GLY A 39 3.60 -2.40 2.45
C GLY A 39 5.03 -2.10 2.91
N LEU A 40 5.88 -3.12 3.00
CA LEU A 40 7.25 -2.97 3.51
C LEU A 40 8.09 -2.02 2.63
N PRO A 41 8.18 -2.21 1.30
CA PRO A 41 8.85 -1.25 0.42
C PRO A 41 8.26 0.17 0.49
N ILE A 42 6.92 0.31 0.59
CA ILE A 42 6.28 1.63 0.74
C ILE A 42 6.73 2.31 2.04
N ALA A 43 6.77 1.57 3.16
CA ALA A 43 7.23 2.09 4.43
C ALA A 43 8.70 2.53 4.37
N LEU A 44 9.57 1.70 3.80
CA LEU A 44 10.99 2.01 3.62
C LEU A 44 11.20 3.24 2.74
N LEU A 45 10.48 3.35 1.63
CA LEU A 45 10.53 4.54 0.77
C LEU A 45 10.01 5.79 1.49
N GLY A 46 8.98 5.66 2.33
CA GLY A 46 8.53 6.74 3.21
C GLY A 46 9.62 7.22 4.17
N LEU A 47 10.40 6.30 4.75
CA LEU A 47 11.54 6.63 5.59
C LEU A 47 12.66 7.33 4.80
N VAL A 48 12.96 6.85 3.60
CA VAL A 48 13.94 7.48 2.71
C VAL A 48 13.49 8.89 2.31
N ALA A 49 12.19 9.11 2.13
CA ALA A 49 11.63 10.39 1.70
C ALA A 49 11.73 11.52 2.75
N PHE A 50 12.15 11.24 3.98
CA PHE A 50 12.52 12.29 4.94
C PHE A 50 13.81 13.01 4.53
N LYS A 51 14.68 12.38 3.73
CA LYS A 51 15.83 13.06 3.12
C LYS A 51 15.34 13.92 1.96
N GLU A 52 15.51 15.23 2.07
CA GLU A 52 15.02 16.20 1.08
C GLU A 52 15.53 15.92 -0.35
N SER A 53 16.81 15.56 -0.48
CA SER A 53 17.43 15.19 -1.76
C SER A 53 16.81 13.95 -2.41
N ALA A 54 16.33 12.99 -1.62
CA ALA A 54 15.74 11.74 -2.10
C ALA A 54 14.21 11.78 -2.20
N ARG A 55 13.56 12.75 -1.55
CA ARG A 55 12.10 12.83 -1.37
C ARG A 55 11.30 12.66 -2.66
N LYS A 56 11.67 13.36 -3.74
CA LYS A 56 10.94 13.27 -5.01
C LYS A 56 10.95 11.84 -5.56
N HIS A 57 12.13 11.23 -5.68
CA HIS A 57 12.29 9.88 -6.22
C HIS A 57 11.62 8.83 -5.33
N ALA A 58 11.84 8.91 -4.02
CA ALA A 58 11.26 7.98 -3.05
C ALA A 58 9.73 8.02 -3.07
N MET A 59 9.12 9.21 -3.16
CA MET A 59 7.66 9.34 -3.22
C MET A 59 7.07 8.88 -4.56
N HIS A 60 7.75 9.07 -5.69
CA HIS A 60 7.28 8.52 -6.98
C HIS A 60 7.35 7.00 -6.99
N ALA A 61 8.45 6.42 -6.47
CA ALA A 61 8.58 4.97 -6.31
C ALA A 61 7.49 4.41 -5.38
N ALA A 62 7.22 5.07 -4.25
CA ALA A 62 6.17 4.66 -3.32
C ALA A 62 4.78 4.72 -3.97
N ALA A 63 4.50 5.77 -4.75
CA ALA A 63 3.25 5.90 -5.50
C ALA A 63 3.10 4.80 -6.57
N ALA A 64 4.17 4.49 -7.31
CA ALA A 64 4.16 3.42 -8.30
C ALA A 64 3.88 2.05 -7.65
N LEU A 65 4.52 1.76 -6.52
CA LEU A 65 4.26 0.52 -5.76
C LEU A 65 2.82 0.46 -5.22
N ALA A 66 2.27 1.59 -4.79
CA ALA A 66 0.88 1.66 -4.35
C ALA A 66 -0.09 1.35 -5.52
N VAL A 67 0.17 1.88 -6.71
CA VAL A 67 -0.62 1.56 -7.90
C VAL A 67 -0.49 0.07 -8.26
N LEU A 68 0.72 -0.50 -8.24
CA LEU A 68 0.92 -1.93 -8.49
C LEU A 68 0.19 -2.80 -7.46
N GLY A 69 0.25 -2.42 -6.18
CA GLY A 69 -0.50 -3.09 -5.11
C GLY A 69 -2.01 -3.03 -5.31
N LEU A 70 -2.53 -1.86 -5.70
CA LEU A 70 -3.95 -1.68 -6.02
C LEU A 70 -4.37 -2.59 -7.18
N LEU A 71 -3.61 -2.58 -8.27
CA LEU A 71 -3.88 -3.41 -9.46
C LEU A 71 -3.80 -4.91 -9.13
N ALA A 72 -2.83 -5.32 -8.31
CA ALA A 72 -2.72 -6.71 -7.86
C ALA A 72 -3.95 -7.15 -7.06
N ALA A 73 -4.40 -6.32 -6.11
CA ALA A 73 -5.56 -6.63 -5.28
C ALA A 73 -6.87 -6.65 -6.09
N LEU A 74 -7.07 -5.66 -6.97
CA LEU A 74 -8.23 -5.61 -7.87
C LEU A 74 -8.23 -6.77 -8.87
N GLY A 75 -7.08 -7.07 -9.48
CA GLY A 75 -6.93 -8.23 -10.37
C GLY A 75 -7.27 -9.53 -9.67
N ARG A 76 -6.89 -9.68 -8.40
CA ARG A 76 -7.27 -10.84 -7.60
C ARG A 76 -8.77 -10.88 -7.31
N LEU A 77 -9.40 -9.76 -6.98
CA LEU A 77 -10.86 -9.70 -6.78
C LEU A 77 -11.64 -10.03 -8.05
N VAL A 78 -11.17 -9.58 -9.21
CA VAL A 78 -11.78 -9.89 -10.51
C VAL A 78 -11.64 -11.37 -10.86
N THR A 79 -10.47 -11.95 -10.64
CA THR A 79 -10.19 -13.35 -11.02
C THR A 79 -10.70 -14.39 -10.02
N ALA A 80 -10.71 -14.06 -8.73
CA ALA A 80 -11.13 -14.95 -7.64
C ALA A 80 -12.58 -14.75 -7.21
N GLY A 81 -13.18 -13.63 -7.60
CA GLY A 81 -14.45 -13.16 -7.04
C GLY A 81 -14.30 -12.54 -5.65
N TRP A 82 -15.38 -11.89 -5.22
CA TRP A 82 -15.52 -11.35 -3.87
C TRP A 82 -16.27 -12.34 -2.96
N SER A 83 -15.82 -12.48 -1.72
CA SER A 83 -16.54 -13.19 -0.67
C SER A 83 -16.28 -12.55 0.69
N VAL A 84 -17.25 -12.66 1.62
CA VAL A 84 -17.07 -12.24 3.01
C VAL A 84 -16.23 -13.30 3.74
N SER A 85 -14.94 -13.27 3.46
CA SER A 85 -13.93 -14.15 4.03
C SER A 85 -12.73 -13.33 4.49
N ALA A 86 -11.84 -13.94 5.27
CA ALA A 86 -10.64 -13.24 5.71
C ALA A 86 -9.72 -12.84 4.53
N ALA A 87 -9.63 -13.69 3.51
CA ALA A 87 -8.92 -13.36 2.27
C ALA A 87 -9.59 -12.20 1.52
N GLY A 88 -10.93 -12.22 1.40
CA GLY A 88 -11.68 -11.12 0.82
C GLY A 88 -11.42 -9.81 1.57
N LEU A 89 -11.62 -9.81 2.88
CA LEU A 89 -11.45 -8.62 3.71
C LEU A 89 -10.02 -8.06 3.62
N SER A 90 -9.01 -8.94 3.64
CA SER A 90 -7.61 -8.55 3.42
C SER A 90 -7.39 -7.86 2.07
N LEU A 91 -8.01 -8.37 0.99
CA LEU A 91 -7.95 -7.73 -0.34
C LEU A 91 -8.63 -6.36 -0.35
N LEU A 92 -9.80 -6.21 0.29
CA LEU A 92 -10.47 -4.90 0.38
C LEU A 92 -9.64 -3.89 1.17
N ILE A 93 -9.09 -4.28 2.31
CA ILE A 93 -8.23 -3.40 3.10
C ILE A 93 -7.01 -2.99 2.29
N MET A 94 -6.40 -3.93 1.57
CA MET A 94 -5.29 -3.63 0.66
C MET A 94 -5.69 -2.60 -0.41
N VAL A 95 -6.82 -2.80 -1.10
CA VAL A 95 -7.36 -1.84 -2.09
C VAL A 95 -7.55 -0.44 -1.49
N LEU A 96 -8.15 -0.36 -0.30
CA LEU A 96 -8.41 0.91 0.36
C LEU A 96 -7.11 1.62 0.75
N LEU A 97 -6.14 0.90 1.32
CA LEU A 97 -4.86 1.47 1.74
C LEU A 97 -4.01 1.91 0.56
N THR A 98 -3.84 1.06 -0.46
CA THR A 98 -3.03 1.38 -1.63
C THR A 98 -3.71 2.42 -2.53
N GLY A 99 -5.01 2.30 -2.74
CA GLY A 99 -5.79 3.26 -3.53
C GLY A 99 -5.87 4.63 -2.86
N GLY A 100 -6.20 4.67 -1.57
CA GLY A 100 -6.22 5.92 -0.80
C GLY A 100 -4.85 6.60 -0.80
N PHE A 101 -3.77 5.84 -0.58
CA PHE A 101 -2.42 6.40 -0.62
C PHE A 101 -2.00 6.89 -2.01
N ALA A 102 -2.33 6.16 -3.08
CA ALA A 102 -2.07 6.60 -4.46
C ALA A 102 -2.79 7.92 -4.78
N LEU A 103 -4.07 8.04 -4.39
CA LEU A 103 -4.85 9.27 -4.55
C LEU A 103 -4.21 10.46 -3.80
N LEU A 104 -3.77 10.23 -2.56
CA LEU A 104 -3.07 11.25 -1.78
C LEU A 104 -1.73 11.66 -2.41
N CYS A 105 -0.99 10.71 -3.01
CA CYS A 105 0.24 11.01 -3.75
C CYS A 105 -0.05 11.88 -4.97
N VAL A 106 -1.04 11.50 -5.79
CA VAL A 106 -1.45 12.30 -6.96
C VAL A 106 -1.88 13.70 -6.55
N LYS A 107 -2.71 13.82 -5.51
CA LYS A 107 -3.11 15.11 -4.95
C LYS A 107 -1.89 15.95 -4.55
N SER A 108 -0.94 15.36 -3.83
CA SER A 108 0.28 16.05 -3.42
C SER A 108 1.13 16.51 -4.60
N PHE A 109 1.19 15.74 -5.69
CA PHE A 109 1.93 16.13 -6.90
C PHE A 109 1.25 17.28 -7.64
N VAL A 110 -0.08 17.28 -7.70
CA VAL A 110 -0.86 18.38 -8.29
C VAL A 110 -0.72 19.64 -7.46
N ASP A 111 -0.86 19.54 -6.14
CA ASP A 111 -0.74 20.69 -5.23
C ASP A 111 0.67 21.31 -5.31
N ALA A 112 1.72 20.51 -5.52
CA ALA A 112 3.09 21.00 -5.73
C ALA A 112 3.33 21.68 -7.09
N ARG A 113 2.41 21.54 -8.05
CA ARG A 113 2.47 22.20 -9.37
C ARG A 113 1.58 23.44 -9.46
N ARG A 114 0.70 23.65 -8.49
CA ARG A 114 -0.14 24.85 -8.41
C ARG A 114 0.71 25.97 -7.81
N PRO A 115 0.80 27.14 -8.49
CA PRO A 115 1.59 28.27 -8.02
C PRO A 115 1.00 28.92 -6.76
#